data_AF-A0A373CDV4-F1
#
_entry.id   AF-A0A373CDV4-F1
#
_cell.length_a   1.000
_cell.length_b   1.000
_cell.length_c   1.000
_cell.angle_alpha   90.00
_cell.angle_beta   90.00
_cell.angle_gamma   90.00
#
_symmetry.space_group_name_H-M   'P 1'
#
loop_
_entity.id
_entity.type
_entity.pdbx_description
1 polymer ?
#
loop_
_entity_poly.entity_id
_entity_poly.type
_entity_poly.pdbx_seq_one_letter_code
_entity_poly.pdbx_strand_id
1 'polypeptide(L)'
;MNDVDRCLICGEVIPEGSQVCTACRNKYDIVTGETEEMAQELRDIADVLKITEGTDTNIRKSMESILRIADRLERTSNGKKRR
;
A
#
# COMPACT_ATOMS: atom_id res chain seq x y z
N MET A 1 28.02 -12.61 15.06
CA MET A 1 27.15 -13.51 14.28
C MET A 1 26.29 -12.61 13.43
N ASN A 2 26.33 -12.73 12.10
CA ASN A 2 25.37 -12.01 11.26
C ASN A 2 24.07 -12.80 11.37
N ASP A 3 23.16 -12.37 12.24
CA ASP A 3 21.84 -12.96 12.33
C ASP A 3 21.11 -12.63 11.02
N VAL A 4 21.06 -13.64 10.15
CA VAL A 4 20.40 -13.52 8.87
C VAL A 4 18.93 -13.83 9.13
N ASP A 5 18.08 -12.82 8.99
CA ASP A 5 16.63 -13.01 9.10
C ASP A 5 16.16 -14.03 8.04
N ARG A 6 15.25 -14.92 8.46
CA ARG A 6 14.70 -15.98 7.61
C ARG A 6 13.19 -15.92 7.57
N CYS A 7 12.65 -16.23 6.39
CA CYS A 7 11.22 -16.32 6.15
C CYS A 7 10.58 -17.38 7.05
N LEU A 8 9.58 -16.99 7.84
CA LEU A 8 8.85 -17.90 8.73
C LEU A 8 8.07 -19.01 7.99
N ILE A 9 7.89 -18.89 6.68
CA ILE A 9 7.07 -19.81 5.88
C ILE A 9 7.93 -20.81 5.09
N CYS A 10 9.05 -20.37 4.50
CA CYS A 10 9.88 -21.21 3.64
C CYS A 10 11.36 -21.26 4.03
N GLY A 11 11.80 -20.52 5.04
CA GLY A 11 13.18 -20.54 5.54
C GLY A 11 14.22 -19.81 4.67
N GLU A 12 13.79 -19.22 3.55
CA GLU A 12 14.64 -18.37 2.69
C GLU A 12 15.19 -17.17 3.46
N VAL A 13 16.40 -16.74 3.08
CA VAL A 13 17.01 -15.53 3.64
C VAL A 13 16.22 -14.31 3.21
N ILE A 14 15.92 -13.42 4.15
CA ILE A 14 15.14 -12.20 3.92
C ILE A 14 15.90 -10.95 4.36
N PRO A 15 15.57 -9.78 3.79
CA PRO A 15 16.12 -8.51 4.26
C PRO A 15 15.76 -8.27 5.73
N GLU A 16 16.67 -7.63 6.45
CA GLU A 16 16.48 -7.26 7.85
C GLU A 16 15.18 -6.45 8.03
N GLY A 17 14.38 -6.81 9.03
CA GLY A 17 13.08 -6.19 9.31
C GLY A 17 11.88 -6.74 8.54
N SER A 18 12.08 -7.72 7.65
CA SER A 18 10.99 -8.50 7.04
C SER A 18 10.73 -9.78 7.85
N GLN A 19 9.48 -10.24 7.93
CA GLN A 19 9.15 -11.55 8.56
C GLN A 19 8.92 -12.68 7.53
N VAL A 20 8.52 -12.31 6.31
CA VAL A 20 8.15 -13.25 5.24
C VAL A 20 8.75 -12.78 3.92
N CYS A 21 9.34 -13.69 3.15
CA CYS A 21 9.92 -13.37 1.84
C CYS A 21 8.85 -12.95 0.83
N THR A 22 9.24 -12.16 -0.17
CA THR A 22 8.33 -11.68 -1.23
C THR A 22 7.62 -12.82 -1.97
N ALA A 23 8.30 -13.96 -2.16
CA ALA A 23 7.71 -15.13 -2.81
C ALA A 23 6.58 -15.73 -1.98
N CYS A 24 6.75 -15.88 -0.66
CA CYS A 24 5.70 -16.37 0.23
C CYS A 24 4.60 -15.34 0.44
N ARG A 25 4.93 -14.04 0.54
CA ARG A 25 3.93 -12.96 0.55
C ARG A 25 3.01 -13.03 -0.66
N ASN A 26 3.58 -13.19 -1.86
CA ASN A 26 2.80 -13.28 -3.09
C ASN A 26 2.03 -14.61 -3.22
N LYS A 27 2.63 -15.72 -2.76
CA LYS A 27 2.04 -17.07 -2.87
C LYS A 27 0.85 -17.27 -1.93
N TYR A 28 0.95 -16.76 -0.71
CA TYR A 28 -0.10 -16.86 0.31
C TYR A 28 -0.95 -15.60 0.39
N ASP A 29 -0.78 -14.70 -0.58
CA ASP A 29 -1.42 -13.38 -0.64
C ASP A 29 -1.42 -12.66 0.72
N ILE A 30 -0.29 -12.76 1.44
CA ILE A 30 -0.06 -12.07 2.70
C ILE A 30 0.21 -10.60 2.34
N VAL A 31 -0.90 -9.92 2.03
CA VAL A 31 -1.00 -8.49 2.00
C VAL A 31 -1.25 -8.10 3.45
N THR A 32 -0.15 -7.77 4.11
CA THR A 32 -0.12 -6.87 5.27
C THR A 32 -1.07 -5.69 4.98
N GLY A 33 -1.84 -5.24 5.98
CA GLY A 33 -2.84 -4.16 5.85
C GLY A 33 -2.32 -2.81 5.30
N GLU A 34 -1.03 -2.75 4.96
CA GLU A 34 -0.30 -1.69 4.29
C GLU A 34 -1.03 -1.13 3.05
N THR A 35 -1.69 -1.95 2.21
CA THR A 35 -2.37 -1.40 1.01
C THR A 35 -3.65 -0.63 1.33
N GLU A 36 -4.36 -1.01 2.39
CA GLU A 36 -5.55 -0.30 2.88
C GLU A 36 -5.13 0.96 3.64
N GLU A 37 -4.07 0.86 4.45
CA GLU A 37 -3.45 2.00 5.15
C GLU A 37 -2.94 3.05 4.15
N MET A 38 -2.20 2.65 3.12
CA MET A 38 -1.73 3.55 2.05
C MET A 38 -2.89 4.21 1.28
N ALA A 39 -3.98 3.50 1.04
CA ALA A 39 -5.16 4.09 0.40
C ALA A 39 -5.80 5.16 1.30
N GLN A 40 -5.77 4.94 2.61
CA GLN A 40 -6.27 5.91 3.59
C GLN A 40 -5.37 7.14 3.69
N GLU A 41 -4.05 6.98 3.76
CA GLU A 41 -3.09 8.10 3.78
C GLU A 41 -3.24 8.99 2.54
N LEU A 42 -3.47 8.39 1.37
CA LEU A 42 -3.72 9.15 0.14
C LEU A 42 -5.02 9.97 0.23
N ARG A 43 -6.06 9.47 0.90
CA ARG A 43 -7.29 10.24 1.13
C ARG A 43 -7.07 11.40 2.10
N ASP A 44 -6.30 11.18 3.16
CA ASP A 44 -5.97 12.23 4.12
C ASP A 44 -5.19 13.37 3.43
N ILE A 45 -4.27 13.04 2.52
CA ILE A 45 -3.58 14.04 1.69
C ILE A 45 -4.57 14.77 0.76
N ALA A 46 -5.50 14.04 0.12
CA ALA A 46 -6.52 14.64 -0.74
C ALA A 46 -7.42 15.63 0.02
N ASP A 47 -7.79 15.32 1.27
CA ASP A 47 -8.60 16.19 2.12
C ASP A 47 -7.89 17.50 2.48
N VAL A 48 -6.56 17.46 2.68
CA VAL A 48 -5.75 18.68 2.86
C VAL A 48 -5.75 19.53 1.58
N LEU A 49 -5.59 18.90 0.42
CA LEU A 49 -5.57 19.62 -0.87
C LEU A 49 -6.94 20.22 -1.24
N LYS A 50 -8.03 19.63 -0.77
CA LYS A 50 -9.40 20.11 -0.98
C LYS A 50 -9.62 21.54 -0.49
N ILE A 51 -8.87 22.00 0.51
CA ILE A 51 -8.98 23.35 1.07
C ILE A 51 -8.72 24.42 0.00
N THR A 52 -7.84 24.13 -0.96
CA THR A 52 -7.42 25.10 -1.99
C THR A 52 -7.83 24.70 -3.41
N GLU A 53 -8.59 23.61 -3.59
CA GLU A 53 -8.94 23.06 -4.91
C GLU A 53 -9.68 24.05 -5.82
N GLY A 54 -10.47 24.96 -5.23
CA GLY A 54 -11.22 25.98 -5.97
C GLY A 54 -10.38 27.18 -6.42
N THR A 55 -9.16 27.28 -5.90
CA THR A 55 -8.25 28.42 -6.17
C THR A 55 -7.16 28.08 -7.17
N ASP A 56 -6.76 26.80 -7.27
CA ASP A 56 -5.71 26.35 -8.18
C ASP A 56 -6.14 25.08 -8.92
N THR A 57 -6.19 25.16 -10.25
CA THR A 57 -6.59 24.04 -11.11
C THR A 57 -5.58 22.89 -11.12
N ASN A 58 -4.29 23.15 -10.86
CA ASN A 58 -3.29 22.10 -10.71
C ASN A 58 -3.50 21.32 -9.42
N ILE A 59 -3.84 22.00 -8.32
CA ILE A 59 -4.14 21.35 -7.03
C ILE A 59 -5.35 20.42 -7.17
N ARG A 60 -6.42 20.90 -7.83
CA ARG A 60 -7.60 20.07 -8.13
C ARG A 60 -7.25 18.81 -8.93
N LYS A 61 -6.44 18.93 -10.00
CA LYS A 61 -5.99 17.78 -10.80
C LYS A 61 -5.13 16.80 -10.00
N SER A 62 -4.27 17.30 -9.12
CA SER A 62 -3.46 16.47 -8.21
C SER A 62 -4.35 15.69 -7.25
N MET A 63 -5.34 16.34 -6.64
CA MET A 63 -6.30 15.69 -5.74
C MET A 63 -7.10 14.58 -6.45
N GLU A 64 -7.63 14.84 -7.64
CA GLU A 64 -8.34 13.83 -8.45
C GLU A 64 -7.43 12.62 -8.78
N SER A 65 -6.15 12.87 -9.05
CA SER A 65 -5.18 11.81 -9.37
C SER A 65 -4.89 10.95 -8.14
N ILE A 66 -4.74 11.58 -6.97
CA ILE A 66 -4.53 10.89 -5.69
C ILE A 66 -5.72 9.99 -5.36
N LEU A 67 -6.96 10.49 -5.49
CA LEU A 67 -8.18 9.71 -5.25
C LEU A 67 -8.29 8.50 -6.18
N ARG A 68 -7.91 8.63 -7.46
CA ARG A 68 -7.86 7.50 -8.41
C ARG A 68 -6.84 6.44 -8.00
N ILE A 69 -5.70 6.83 -7.43
CA ILE A 69 -4.69 5.90 -6.94
C ILE A 69 -5.22 5.15 -5.70
N ALA A 70 -5.83 5.86 -4.76
CA ALA A 70 -6.45 5.27 -3.57
C ALA A 70 -7.52 4.21 -3.94
N ASP A 71 -8.45 4.55 -4.84
CA ASP A 71 -9.48 3.61 -5.33
C ASP A 71 -8.87 2.37 -6.01
N ARG A 72 -7.78 2.54 -6.78
CA ARG A 72 -7.08 1.40 -7.39
C ARG A 72 -6.42 0.50 -6.34
N LEU A 73 -5.85 1.06 -5.28
CA LEU A 73 -5.26 0.30 -4.19
C LEU A 73 -6.32 -0.49 -3.42
N GLU A 74 -7.46 0.11 -3.12
CA GLU A 74 -8.60 -0.57 -2.48
C GLU A 74 -9.18 -1.68 -3.35
N ARG A 75 -9.33 -1.48 -4.65
CA ARG A 75 -9.79 -2.53 -5.57
C ARG A 75 -8.81 -3.68 -5.66
N THR A 76 -7.51 -3.40 -5.59
CA THR A 76 -6.47 -4.43 -5.56
C THR A 76 -6.54 -5.22 -4.25
N SER A 77 -6.77 -4.55 -3.12
CA SER A 77 -7.04 -5.20 -1.82
C SER A 77 -8.31 -6.06 -1.86
N ASN A 78 -9.42 -5.49 -2.33
CA ASN A 78 -10.73 -6.14 -2.34
C ASN A 78 -10.84 -7.28 -3.36
N GLY A 79 -10.20 -7.15 -4.52
CA GLY A 79 -10.13 -8.21 -5.53
C GLY A 79 -9.30 -9.42 -5.08
N LYS A 80 -8.36 -9.19 -4.16
CA LYS A 80 -7.57 -10.21 -3.49
C LYS A 80 -8.31 -10.87 -2.32
N LYS A 81 -9.01 -10.11 -1.48
CA LYS A 81 -9.89 -10.63 -0.40
C LYS A 81 -11.00 -11.59 -0.89
N ARG A 82 -11.39 -11.54 -2.17
CA ARG A 82 -12.46 -12.37 -2.76
C ARG A 82 -11.97 -13.63 -3.48
N ARG A 83 -10.65 -13.85 -3.57
CA ARG A 83 -10.02 -15.03 -4.17
C ARG A 83 -9.54 -16.00 -3.10
#